data_AF-A0A0K0LCJ9-F1
#
_entry.id   AF-A0A0K0LCJ9-F1
#
_cell.length_a   1.000
_cell.length_b   1.000
_cell.length_c   1.000
_cell.angle_alpha   90.00
_cell.angle_beta   90.00
_cell.angle_gamma   90.00
#
_symmetry.space_group_name_H-M   'P 1'
#
loop_
_entity.id
_entity.type
_entity.pdbx_description
1 polymer ?
#
loop_
_entity_poly.entity_id
_entity_poly.type
_entity_poly.pdbx_seq_one_letter_code
_entity_poly.pdbx_strand_id
1 'polypeptide(L)'
;GDKLFTEEWICAVSVLHLHRNPSVFENPESFNPDRFLPENCSKIPSYSFIPFSFGSRMCIGYRLAMIEMKIFLATILRNSTVESVAKDIKNNISVSLYPRRSFQLRMKSEI
;
A
#
# COMPACT_ATOMS: atom_id res chain seq x y z
N GLY A 1 -2.87 25.70 3.38
CA GLY A 1 -2.24 26.40 4.51
C GLY A 1 -1.64 27.67 3.97
N ASP A 2 -1.74 28.77 4.71
CA ASP A 2 -1.49 30.16 4.27
C ASP A 2 0.00 30.48 4.05
N LYS A 3 0.78 29.50 3.59
CA LYS A 3 2.22 29.63 3.36
C LYS A 3 2.47 29.83 1.87
N LEU A 4 3.22 30.88 1.56
CA LEU A 4 3.76 31.12 0.22
C LEU A 4 5.15 30.47 0.15
N PHE A 5 5.36 29.66 -0.88
CA PHE A 5 6.65 29.02 -1.16
C PHE A 5 7.29 29.74 -2.35
N THR A 6 8.56 30.13 -2.22
CA THR A 6 9.37 30.73 -3.29
C THR A 6 9.91 29.65 -4.24
N GLU A 7 10.69 30.02 -5.26
CA GLU A 7 11.07 29.10 -6.36
C GLU A 7 12.00 27.94 -5.97
N GLU A 8 12.60 27.94 -4.78
CA GLU A 8 13.65 26.98 -4.40
C GLU A 8 13.19 25.87 -3.42
N TRP A 9 11.89 25.66 -3.27
CA TRP A 9 11.36 24.72 -2.29
C TRP A 9 11.24 23.29 -2.82
N ILE A 10 11.72 22.34 -2.01
CA ILE A 10 11.43 20.92 -2.20
C ILE A 10 10.27 20.54 -1.28
N CYS A 11 9.13 20.23 -1.88
CA CYS A 11 7.99 19.66 -1.16
C CYS A 11 8.07 18.13 -1.18
N ALA A 12 8.15 17.52 -0.01
CA ALA A 12 8.11 16.07 0.15
C ALA A 12 6.80 15.63 0.80
N VAL A 13 6.18 14.59 0.25
CA VAL A 13 4.99 13.95 0.83
C VAL A 13 5.42 12.62 1.43
N SER A 14 5.20 12.43 2.73
CA SER A 14 5.41 11.13 3.35
C SER A 14 4.23 10.21 3.07
N VAL A 15 4.36 9.39 2.02
CA VAL A 15 3.35 8.39 1.64
C VAL A 15 3.01 7.45 2.81
N LEU A 16 4.02 7.08 3.60
CA LEU A 16 3.85 6.20 4.77
C LEU A 16 2.90 6.79 5.82
N HIS A 17 3.08 8.07 6.16
CA HIS A 17 2.22 8.74 7.15
C HIS A 17 0.85 9.08 6.55
N LEU A 18 0.80 9.43 5.27
CA LEU A 18 -0.45 9.71 4.57
C LEU A 18 -1.37 8.50 4.57
N HIS A 19 -0.87 7.31 4.22
CA HIS A 19 -1.65 6.07 4.19
C HIS A 19 -2.02 5.54 5.58
N ARG A 20 -1.40 6.08 6.64
CA ARG A 20 -1.66 5.73 8.05
C ARG A 20 -2.28 6.86 8.85
N ASN A 21 -2.80 7.89 8.18
CA ASN A 21 -3.39 9.03 8.88
C ASN A 21 -4.70 8.59 9.57
N PRO A 22 -4.77 8.60 10.92
CA PRO A 22 -5.97 8.18 11.64
C PRO A 22 -7.17 9.12 11.43
N SER A 23 -6.93 10.34 10.94
CA SER A 23 -7.99 11.29 10.58
C SER A 23 -8.69 10.91 9.26
N VAL A 24 -8.09 10.01 8.46
CA VAL A 24 -8.66 9.53 7.19
C VAL A 24 -9.04 8.06 7.28
N PHE A 25 -8.17 7.24 7.87
CA PHE A 25 -8.37 5.80 7.99
C PHE A 25 -8.57 5.43 9.46
N GLU A 26 -9.80 5.06 9.83
CA GLU A 26 -10.11 4.47 11.14
C GLU A 26 -9.23 3.23 11.37
N ASN A 27 -8.59 2.99 12.51
CA ASN A 27 -7.68 1.83 12.70
C ASN A 27 -6.67 1.63 11.55
N PRO A 28 -5.79 2.63 11.29
CA PRO A 28 -4.94 2.67 10.10
C PRO A 28 -3.88 1.56 10.03
N GLU A 29 -3.53 0.98 11.18
CA GLU A 29 -2.56 -0.13 11.27
C GLU A 29 -3.19 -1.51 11.00
N SER A 30 -4.51 -1.60 10.94
CA SER A 30 -5.21 -2.85 10.66
C SER A 30 -5.37 -3.09 9.15
N PHE A 31 -5.02 -4.29 8.70
CA PHE A 31 -5.30 -4.71 7.32
C PHE A 31 -6.81 -4.89 7.12
N ASN A 32 -7.44 -3.91 6.47
CA ASN A 32 -8.86 -3.92 6.16
C ASN A 32 -9.07 -3.54 4.68
N PRO A 33 -9.24 -4.53 3.78
CA PRO A 33 -9.49 -4.27 2.35
C PRO A 33 -10.86 -3.65 2.09
N ASP A 34 -11.83 -3.82 2.99
CA ASP A 34 -13.22 -3.39 2.80
C ASP A 34 -13.39 -1.86 2.74
N ARG A 35 -12.37 -1.11 3.19
CA ARG A 35 -12.29 0.35 3.02
C ARG A 35 -12.36 0.77 1.55
N PHE A 36 -11.88 -0.09 0.66
CA PHE A 36 -11.77 0.19 -0.77
C PHE A 36 -12.93 -0.41 -1.58
N LEU A 37 -13.93 -1.01 -0.92
CA LEU A 37 -15.17 -1.39 -1.59
C LEU A 37 -15.91 -0.15 -2.11
N PRO A 38 -16.70 -0.27 -3.19
CA PRO A 38 -17.36 0.87 -3.83
C PRO A 38 -18.15 1.77 -2.86
N GLU A 39 -18.80 1.18 -1.86
CA GLU A 39 -19.67 1.87 -0.90
C GLU A 39 -18.87 2.69 0.13
N ASN A 40 -17.59 2.37 0.34
CA ASN A 40 -16.71 3.01 1.31
C ASN A 40 -15.66 3.91 0.66
N CYS A 41 -15.23 3.60 -0.57
CA CYS A 41 -14.18 4.31 -1.26
C CYS A 41 -14.52 5.79 -1.49
N SER A 42 -15.81 6.12 -1.69
CA SER A 42 -16.30 7.50 -1.81
C SER A 42 -16.09 8.35 -0.56
N LYS A 43 -15.91 7.73 0.62
CA LYS A 43 -15.64 8.41 1.89
C LYS A 43 -14.16 8.74 2.08
N ILE A 44 -13.27 8.15 1.28
CA ILE A 44 -11.83 8.40 1.35
C ILE A 44 -11.54 9.70 0.59
N PRO A 45 -11.01 10.75 1.23
CA PRO A 45 -10.70 12.00 0.56
C PRO A 45 -9.68 11.77 -0.56
N SER A 46 -9.86 12.48 -1.67
CA SER A 46 -8.96 12.40 -2.83
C SER A 46 -7.49 12.61 -2.39
N TYR A 47 -6.60 11.87 -3.04
CA TYR A 47 -5.15 11.90 -2.78
C TYR A 47 -4.72 11.37 -1.41
N SER A 48 -5.61 10.85 -0.56
CA SER A 48 -5.24 10.21 0.71
C SER A 48 -4.65 8.81 0.55
N PHE A 49 -4.80 8.20 -0.63
CA PHE A 49 -4.22 6.92 -0.98
C PHE A 49 -3.57 6.99 -2.37
N ILE A 50 -2.24 7.07 -2.38
CA ILE A 50 -1.39 7.28 -3.58
C ILE A 50 -0.24 6.27 -3.69
N PRO A 51 -0.51 4.95 -3.69
CA PRO A 51 0.53 3.91 -3.73
C PRO A 51 1.40 3.96 -5.01
N PHE A 52 0.91 4.58 -6.08
CA PHE A 52 1.62 4.77 -7.34
C PHE A 52 1.82 6.26 -7.68
N SER A 53 1.78 7.12 -6.65
CA SER A 53 1.70 8.58 -6.80
C SER A 53 0.43 9.01 -7.57
N PHE A 54 0.38 10.25 -8.05
CA PHE A 54 -0.73 10.81 -8.84
C PHE A 54 -0.20 11.84 -9.87
N GLY A 55 -1.01 12.13 -10.90
CA GLY A 55 -0.74 13.16 -11.89
C GLY A 55 0.12 12.68 -13.06
N SER A 56 0.66 13.63 -13.84
CA SER A 56 1.43 13.35 -15.06
C SER A 56 2.73 12.58 -14.84
N ARG A 57 3.23 12.57 -13.60
CA ARG A 57 4.43 11.84 -13.17
C ARG A 57 4.11 10.64 -12.25
N MET A 58 2.86 10.16 -12.28
CA MET A 58 2.53 8.91 -11.59
C MET A 58 3.32 7.73 -12.16
N CYS A 59 3.42 6.64 -11.40
CA CYS A 59 4.15 5.46 -11.85
C CYS A 59 3.61 4.93 -13.19
N ILE A 60 4.47 4.94 -14.21
CA ILE A 60 4.15 4.45 -15.56
C ILE A 60 3.79 2.95 -15.54
N GLY A 61 4.35 2.20 -14.59
CA GLY A 61 4.12 0.77 -14.40
C GLY A 61 2.83 0.42 -13.63
N TYR A 62 2.02 1.39 -13.20
CA TYR A 62 0.83 1.14 -12.37
C TYR A 62 -0.09 0.05 -12.95
N ARG A 63 -0.41 0.14 -14.25
CA ARG A 63 -1.32 -0.81 -14.91
C ARG A 63 -0.74 -2.22 -14.92
N LEU A 64 0.55 -2.35 -15.23
CA LEU A 64 1.25 -3.63 -15.24
C LEU A 64 1.28 -4.24 -13.83
N ALA A 65 1.71 -3.47 -12.84
CA ALA A 65 1.80 -3.92 -11.46
C ALA A 65 0.44 -4.40 -10.92
N MET A 66 -0.66 -3.69 -11.22
CA MET A 66 -1.99 -4.12 -10.79
C MET A 66 -2.45 -5.42 -11.46
N ILE A 67 -2.10 -5.64 -12.72
CA ILE A 67 -2.41 -6.90 -13.42
C ILE A 67 -1.60 -8.05 -12.82
N GLU A 68 -0.28 -7.87 -12.69
CA GLU A 68 0.62 -8.89 -12.14
C GLU A 68 0.23 -9.27 -10.71
N MET A 69 -0.02 -8.29 -9.82
CA MET A 69 -0.43 -8.56 -8.44
C MET A 69 -1.75 -9.34 -8.37
N LYS A 70 -2.74 -8.99 -9.21
CA LYS A 70 -4.02 -9.71 -9.24
C LYS A 70 -3.85 -11.14 -9.73
N ILE A 71 -3.09 -11.35 -10.80
CA ILE A 71 -2.82 -12.69 -11.35
C ILE A 71 -2.07 -13.53 -10.32
N PHE A 72 -1.02 -12.97 -9.72
CA PHE A 72 -0.21 -13.64 -8.70
C PHE A 72 -1.06 -14.07 -7.50
N LEU A 73 -1.83 -13.14 -6.92
CA LEU A 73 -2.70 -13.44 -5.78
C LEU A 73 -3.78 -14.45 -6.14
N ALA A 74 -4.46 -14.30 -7.28
CA ALA A 74 -5.50 -15.23 -7.72
C ALA A 74 -4.93 -16.65 -7.97
N THR A 75 -3.70 -16.75 -8.48
CA THR A 75 -3.03 -18.03 -8.74
C THR A 75 -2.65 -18.74 -7.44
N ILE A 76 -2.11 -17.99 -6.47
CA ILE A 76 -1.76 -18.56 -5.16
C ILE A 76 -3.01 -18.99 -4.41
N LEU A 77 -3.99 -18.10 -4.27
CA LEU A 77 -5.20 -18.35 -3.48
C LEU A 77 -6.11 -19.44 -4.07
N ARG A 78 -6.00 -19.73 -5.37
CA ARG A 78 -6.74 -20.83 -6.01
C ARG A 78 -6.14 -22.21 -5.70
N ASN A 79 -4.82 -22.30 -5.52
CA ASN A 79 -4.11 -23.58 -5.47
C ASN A 79 -3.55 -23.89 -4.07
N SER A 80 -3.54 -22.91 -3.17
CA SER A 80 -2.90 -23.07 -1.87
C SER A 80 -3.50 -22.17 -0.80
N THR A 81 -3.59 -22.72 0.40
CA THR A 81 -3.75 -21.92 1.62
C THR A 81 -2.39 -21.38 2.06
N VAL A 82 -2.33 -20.09 2.40
CA VAL A 82 -1.12 -19.38 2.84
C VAL A 82 -1.22 -19.03 4.32
N GLU A 83 -0.25 -19.48 5.10
CA GLU A 83 -0.12 -19.19 6.54
C GLU A 83 1.17 -18.39 6.80
N SER A 84 1.06 -17.27 7.52
CA SER A 84 2.24 -16.54 7.98
C SER A 84 2.87 -17.27 9.17
N VAL A 85 4.16 -17.56 9.11
CA VAL A 85 4.94 -17.98 10.29
C VAL A 85 5.65 -16.82 10.98
N ALA A 86 5.57 -15.62 10.40
CA ALA A 86 6.21 -14.43 10.94
C ALA A 86 5.25 -13.57 11.75
N LYS A 87 5.76 -13.10 12.90
CA LYS A 87 5.14 -12.09 13.77
C LYS A 87 5.95 -10.81 13.69
N ASP A 88 5.27 -9.67 13.83
CA ASP A 88 5.88 -8.34 14.00
C ASP A 88 6.96 -8.01 12.95
N ILE A 89 6.58 -8.03 11.67
CA ILE A 89 7.46 -7.65 10.56
C ILE A 89 7.59 -6.12 10.53
N LYS A 90 8.77 -5.60 10.88
CA LYS A 90 9.09 -4.17 10.78
C LYS A 90 9.69 -3.84 9.41
N ASN A 91 9.35 -2.69 8.87
CA ASN A 91 9.93 -2.18 7.62
C ASN A 91 11.29 -1.51 7.87
N ASN A 92 12.19 -1.65 6.89
CA ASN A 92 13.34 -0.78 6.74
C ASN A 92 12.94 0.40 5.85
N ILE A 93 13.43 1.59 6.17
CA ILE A 93 13.17 2.80 5.39
C ILE A 93 14.43 3.06 4.55
N SER A 94 14.35 2.79 3.26
CA SER A 94 15.34 3.19 2.27
C SER A 94 14.61 3.86 1.09
N VAL A 95 15.25 3.92 -0.09
CA VAL A 95 14.61 4.35 -1.34
C VAL A 95 13.29 3.58 -1.60
N SER A 96 13.24 2.30 -1.22
CA SER A 96 12.02 1.49 -1.20
C SER A 96 11.77 0.95 0.22
N LEU A 97 10.51 0.79 0.60
CA LEU A 97 10.17 0.11 1.85
C LEU A 97 10.26 -1.41 1.64
N TYR A 98 10.99 -2.09 2.51
CA TYR A 98 11.09 -3.55 2.50
C TYR A 98 11.20 -4.10 3.93
N PRO A 99 10.90 -5.38 4.17
CA PRO A 99 11.02 -6.00 5.49
C PRO A 99 12.45 -5.93 6.04
N ARG A 100 12.64 -5.55 7.32
CA ARG A 100 13.98 -5.53 7.97
C ARG A 100 14.64 -6.90 8.04
N ARG A 101 13.85 -7.96 8.00
CA ARG A 101 14.30 -9.35 8.07
C ARG A 101 13.50 -10.19 7.09
N SER A 102 14.15 -11.21 6.56
CA SER A 102 13.46 -12.26 5.82
C SER A 102 12.39 -12.89 6.71
N PHE A 103 11.26 -13.22 6.10
CA PHE A 103 10.21 -13.99 6.73
C PHE A 103 9.83 -15.15 5.83
N GLN A 104 9.30 -16.20 6.44
CA GLN A 104 8.82 -17.36 5.72
C GLN A 104 7.29 -17.33 5.68
N LEU A 105 6.74 -17.90 4.62
CA LEU A 105 5.32 -18.22 4.50
C LEU A 105 5.23 -19.74 4.37
N ARG A 106 4.21 -20.33 4.98
CA ARG A 106 3.87 -21.72 4.78
C ARG A 106 2.74 -21.78 3.76
N MET A 107 2.95 -22.55 2.70
CA MET A 107 1.94 -22.80 1.68
C MET A 107 1.54 -24.27 1.77
N LYS A 108 0.24 -24.53 1.83
CA LYS A 108 -0.33 -25.88 1.77
C LYS A 108 -1.07 -26.02 0.45
N SER A 109 -0.62 -26.93 -0.41
CA SER A 109 -1.31 -27.27 -1.66
C SER A 109 -2.65 -27.91 -1.35
N GLU A 110 -3.67 -27.55 -2.12
CA GLU A 110 -5.01 -28.17 -2.06
C GLU A 110 -5.23 -29.19 -3.19
N ILE A 111 -4.19 -29.45 -3.98
CA ILE A 111 -4.08 -30.58 -4.93
C ILE A 111 -3.54 -31.80 -4.20
#